data_AF-A0AA39XFX6-F1
#
_entry.id   AF-A0AA39XFX6-F1
#
_cell.length_a   1.000
_cell.length_b   1.000
_cell.length_c   1.000
_cell.angle_alpha   90.00
_cell.angle_beta   90.00
_cell.angle_gamma   90.00
#
_symmetry.space_group_name_H-M   'P 1'
#
loop_
_entity.id
_entity.type
_entity.pdbx_description
1 polymer ?
#
loop_
_entity_poly.entity_id
_entity_poly.type
_entity_poly.pdbx_seq_one_letter_code
_entity_poly.pdbx_strand_id
1 'polypeptide(L)'
;MVADAVRGEDLGKAFGVIRSIVAVGDLIGPPLGGIIFARWGFDGILNVSLMVLAVDLVLRLLMVERPRNMKGRINERDAAVDYGTMDSFPRVTSTASGASRFRNPLPILTCLSDSQLVVALLLGFIQYVILGSYDSTLSMEASERFGLSPDAVGAIYLGLAIPVLLFAPLAGWAVDRYGPRRIATIGYSCFVPALAGMAIPTRVWDDTLFPRFPIFFGFLVLQGVCVALVSTPGVVKAKQAVERAVEANPARFGPRGAMGQMFGLNTLVSSSGLLIGNYWSAAMRASCGYWLLSVSLAALCVVAAGLAWSFFSDLKDRKSDPPSVSSVV
;
A
#
# COMPACT_ATOMS: atom_id res chain seq x y z
N MET A 1 18.95 4.36 9.47
CA MET A 1 19.08 3.93 10.88
C MET A 1 18.95 2.41 11.03
N VAL A 2 17.78 1.81 10.82
CA VAL A 2 17.59 0.36 11.03
C VAL A 2 18.43 -0.48 10.07
N ALA A 3 18.46 -0.10 8.78
CA ALA A 3 19.32 -0.74 7.78
C ALA A 3 20.82 -0.59 8.08
N ASP A 4 21.20 0.42 8.88
CA ASP A 4 22.59 0.66 9.28
C ASP A 4 22.96 -0.11 10.56
N ALA A 5 21.96 -0.51 11.37
CA ALA A 5 22.14 -1.17 12.66
C ALA A 5 22.04 -2.71 12.58
N VAL A 6 21.40 -3.24 11.54
CA VAL A 6 21.09 -4.67 11.40
C VAL A 6 21.85 -5.26 10.22
N ARG A 7 22.41 -6.46 10.40
CA ARG A 7 23.08 -7.21 9.31
C ARG A 7 22.04 -7.61 8.25
N GLY A 8 22.42 -7.60 6.97
CA GLY A 8 21.51 -7.92 5.86
C GLY A 8 20.81 -9.29 5.89
N GLU A 9 21.19 -10.21 6.80
CA GLU A 9 20.50 -11.49 7.08
C GLU A 9 19.20 -11.30 7.88
N ASP A 10 19.21 -10.35 8.82
CA ASP A 10 18.11 -10.10 9.76
C ASP A 10 17.32 -8.84 9.41
N LEU A 11 17.71 -8.13 8.34
CA LEU A 11 17.08 -6.90 7.90
C LEU A 11 15.58 -7.09 7.59
N GLY A 12 15.22 -8.20 6.95
CA GLY A 12 13.82 -8.55 6.70
C GLY A 12 13.02 -8.79 7.97
N LYS A 13 13.62 -9.40 9.01
CA LYS A 13 12.97 -9.60 10.31
C LYS A 13 12.77 -8.26 11.03
N ALA A 14 13.78 -7.40 11.01
CA ALA A 14 13.72 -6.07 11.62
C ALA A 14 12.63 -5.20 10.97
N PHE A 15 12.58 -5.16 9.63
CA PHE A 15 11.51 -4.47 8.92
C PHE A 15 10.15 -5.11 9.18
N GLY A 16 10.06 -6.44 9.27
CA GLY A 16 8.83 -7.14 9.65
C GLY A 16 8.26 -6.66 10.99
N VAL A 17 9.11 -6.55 12.03
CA VAL A 17 8.69 -6.04 13.35
C VAL A 17 8.21 -4.59 13.26
N ILE A 18 8.93 -3.73 12.54
CA ILE A 18 8.53 -2.32 12.33
C ILE A 18 7.17 -2.26 11.66
N ARG A 19 6.94 -3.08 10.63
CA ARG A 19 5.64 -3.15 9.93
C ARG A 19 4.52 -3.60 10.83
N SER A 20 4.76 -4.59 11.70
CA SER A 20 3.75 -5.03 12.68
C SER A 20 3.36 -3.88 13.62
N ILE A 21 4.32 -3.06 14.07
CA ILE A 21 4.04 -1.90 14.92
C ILE A 21 3.21 -0.85 14.18
N VAL A 22 3.56 -0.54 12.92
CA VAL A 22 2.80 0.42 12.09
C VAL A 22 1.37 -0.06 11.89
N ALA A 23 1.17 -1.35 11.57
CA ALA A 23 -0.16 -1.93 11.38
C ALA A 23 -1.03 -1.84 12.65
N VAL A 24 -0.43 -2.02 13.84
CA VAL A 24 -1.13 -1.82 15.12
C VAL A 24 -1.52 -0.35 15.31
N GLY A 25 -0.65 0.58 14.92
CA GLY A 25 -0.94 2.01 14.93
C GLY A 25 -2.12 2.38 14.03
N ASP A 26 -2.13 1.90 12.79
CA ASP A 26 -3.21 2.14 11.83
C ASP A 26 -4.55 1.53 12.28
N LEU A 27 -4.49 0.37 12.96
CA LEU A 27 -5.67 -0.30 13.51
C LEU A 27 -6.27 0.44 14.71
N ILE A 28 -5.43 0.91 15.63
CA ILE A 28 -5.86 1.48 16.91
C ILE A 28 -6.07 3.01 16.80
N GLY A 29 -5.42 3.67 15.84
CA GLY A 29 -5.41 5.11 15.66
C GLY A 29 -6.81 5.73 15.55
N PRO A 30 -7.64 5.35 14.56
CA PRO A 30 -8.96 5.95 14.40
C PRO A 30 -9.91 5.72 15.60
N PRO A 31 -10.02 4.51 16.19
CA PRO A 31 -10.80 4.30 17.40
C PRO A 31 -10.33 5.13 18.59
N LEU A 32 -9.02 5.16 18.88
CA LEU A 32 -8.47 5.98 19.96
C LEU A 32 -8.73 7.47 19.71
N GLY A 33 -8.52 7.93 18.47
CA GLY A 33 -8.79 9.31 18.07
C GLY A 33 -10.25 9.70 18.30
N GLY A 34 -11.19 8.83 17.90
CA GLY A 34 -12.61 9.02 18.14
C GLY A 34 -12.98 9.10 19.63
N ILE A 35 -12.43 8.21 20.47
CA ILE A 35 -12.66 8.21 21.93
C ILE A 35 -12.10 9.48 22.58
N ILE A 36 -10.88 9.88 22.21
CA ILE A 36 -10.24 11.10 22.72
C ILE A 36 -11.07 12.32 22.34
N PHE A 37 -11.50 12.41 21.08
CA PHE A 37 -12.33 13.51 20.61
C PHE A 37 -13.68 13.58 21.33
N ALA A 38 -14.34 12.43 21.52
CA ALA A 38 -15.63 12.37 22.21
C ALA A 38 -15.57 12.85 23.66
N ARG A 39 -14.44 12.65 24.36
CA ARG A 39 -14.29 12.99 25.78
C ARG A 39 -13.65 14.35 26.04
N TRP A 40 -12.64 14.72 25.24
CA TRP A 40 -11.79 15.89 25.48
C TRP A 40 -11.79 16.88 24.31
N GLY A 41 -12.63 16.64 23.30
CA GLY A 41 -12.74 17.51 22.14
C GLY A 41 -11.45 17.60 21.33
N PHE A 42 -11.35 18.67 20.55
CA PHE A 42 -10.20 18.93 19.69
C PHE A 42 -8.90 19.17 20.48
N ASP A 43 -8.99 19.91 21.60
CA ASP A 43 -7.84 20.20 22.47
C ASP A 43 -7.24 18.91 23.05
N GLY A 44 -8.08 17.92 23.37
CA GLY A 44 -7.64 16.60 23.79
C GLY A 44 -6.79 15.87 22.75
N ILE A 45 -7.22 15.88 21.48
CA ILE A 45 -6.45 15.28 20.38
C ILE A 45 -5.08 15.96 20.26
N LEU A 46 -5.06 17.30 20.26
CA LEU A 46 -3.83 18.06 20.11
C LEU A 46 -2.85 17.78 21.24
N ASN A 47 -3.32 17.80 22.49
CA ASN A 47 -2.47 17.54 23.66
C ASN A 47 -1.91 16.12 23.67
N VAL A 48 -2.72 15.11 23.34
CA VAL A 48 -2.23 13.72 23.25
C VAL A 48 -1.22 13.56 22.11
N SER A 49 -1.49 14.16 20.95
CA SER A 49 -0.56 14.12 19.81
C SER A 49 0.78 14.79 20.15
N LEU A 50 0.75 15.95 20.80
CA LEU A 50 1.94 16.65 21.28
C LEU A 50 2.70 15.85 22.33
N MET A 51 2.00 15.17 23.25
CA MET A 51 2.63 14.31 24.24
C MET A 51 3.35 13.13 23.59
N VAL A 52 2.72 12.44 22.64
CA VAL A 52 3.35 11.32 21.91
C VAL A 52 4.57 11.82 21.13
N LEU A 53 4.48 12.98 20.47
CA LEU A 53 5.63 13.60 19.78
C LEU A 53 6.76 13.99 20.74
N ALA A 54 6.43 14.52 21.91
CA ALA A 54 7.42 14.85 22.93
C ALA A 54 8.13 13.59 23.44
N VAL A 55 7.39 12.49 23.65
CA VAL A 55 7.97 11.19 24.02
C VAL A 55 8.88 10.66 22.92
N ASP A 56 8.46 10.70 21.64
CA ASP A 56 9.32 10.31 20.50
C ASP A 56 10.61 11.15 20.47
N LEU A 57 10.50 12.47 20.67
CA LEU A 57 11.67 13.35 20.73
C LEU A 57 12.61 13.00 21.89
N VAL A 58 12.08 12.77 23.09
CA VAL A 58 12.89 12.36 24.25
C VAL A 58 13.57 11.02 24.00
N LEU A 59 12.86 10.04 23.43
CA LEU A 59 13.43 8.74 23.07
C LEU A 59 14.56 8.89 22.04
N ARG A 60 14.42 9.79 21.05
CA ARG A 60 15.47 10.09 20.08
C ARG A 60 16.67 10.80 20.71
N LEU A 61 16.46 11.67 21.70
CA LEU A 61 17.53 12.34 22.44
C LEU A 61 18.29 11.37 23.36
N LEU A 62 17.59 10.40 23.96
CA LEU A 62 18.18 9.36 24.79
C LEU A 62 18.84 8.24 23.99
N MET A 63 18.53 8.13 22.68
CA MET A 63 19.13 7.14 21.80
C MET A 63 20.61 7.46 21.59
N VAL A 64 21.47 6.82 22.38
CA VAL A 64 22.93 6.92 22.26
C VAL A 64 23.36 6.23 20.97
N GLU A 65 23.75 7.03 19.98
CA GLU A 65 24.42 6.54 18.78
C GLU A 65 25.81 6.00 19.15
N ARG A 66 26.05 4.69 18.92
CA ARG A 66 27.38 4.13 19.11
C ARG A 66 28.34 4.76 18.09
N PRO A 67 29.55 5.18 18.51
CA PRO A 67 30.52 5.79 17.59
C PRO A 67 30.84 4.83 16.44
N ARG A 68 30.70 5.37 15.24
CA ARG A 68 30.75 4.69 13.94
C ARG A 68 32.18 4.20 13.67
N ASN A 69 32.45 2.89 13.84
CA ASN A 69 33.70 2.30 13.37
C ASN A 69 33.70 2.25 11.83
N MET A 70 34.29 3.28 11.23
CA MET A 70 34.48 3.55 9.79
C MET A 70 35.41 2.54 9.07
N LYS A 71 35.30 1.23 9.31
CA LYS A 71 36.15 0.22 8.60
C LYS A 71 35.40 -0.96 7.99
N GLY A 72 34.11 -0.82 7.74
CA GLY A 72 33.37 -1.70 6.82
C GLY A 72 32.50 -0.87 5.90
N ARG A 73 32.84 -0.79 4.61
CA ARG A 73 31.95 -0.27 3.56
C ARG A 73 30.76 -1.22 3.42
N ILE A 74 29.81 -1.12 4.34
CA ILE A 74 28.47 -1.67 4.17
C ILE A 74 27.67 -0.60 3.44
N ASN A 75 27.11 -0.97 2.28
CA ASN A 75 26.47 -0.04 1.35
C ASN A 75 25.23 0.64 1.97
N GLU A 76 25.25 1.96 2.06
CA GLU A 76 24.25 2.86 2.68
C GLU A 76 22.87 2.94 1.96
N ARG A 77 22.28 1.87 1.40
CA ARG A 77 21.11 2.05 0.49
C ARG A 77 19.94 1.05 0.58
N ASP A 78 19.72 0.40 1.72
CA ASP A 78 18.56 -0.49 1.93
C ASP A 78 17.39 0.15 2.71
N ALA A 79 17.40 1.47 2.94
CA ALA A 79 16.38 2.20 3.69
C ALA A 79 15.31 2.87 2.80
N ALA A 80 14.74 2.13 1.86
CA ALA A 80 13.47 2.57 1.29
C ALA A 80 12.37 2.20 2.29
N VAL A 81 11.93 3.20 3.05
CA VAL A 81 10.81 3.09 3.98
C VAL A 81 9.56 2.82 3.15
N ASP A 82 9.14 1.59 3.22
CA ASP A 82 7.96 1.04 2.59
C ASP A 82 6.75 1.40 3.46
N TYR A 83 5.75 2.07 2.86
CA TYR A 83 4.38 2.16 3.35
C TYR A 83 3.52 1.30 2.42
N GLY A 84 3.65 -0.02 2.51
CA GLY A 84 2.54 -0.93 2.21
C GLY A 84 3.01 -2.30 1.77
N THR A 85 2.54 -3.33 2.49
CA THR A 85 2.58 -4.75 2.14
C THR A 85 3.82 -5.58 2.54
N MET A 86 3.54 -6.76 3.10
CA MET A 86 4.46 -7.86 3.42
C MET A 86 5.09 -8.44 2.16
N ASP A 87 6.42 -8.59 2.12
CA ASP A 87 7.08 -9.88 2.33
C ASP A 87 8.61 -9.76 2.35
N SER A 88 9.21 -10.55 3.24
CA SER A 88 10.64 -10.70 3.49
C SER A 88 11.47 -10.98 2.21
N PHE A 89 12.58 -10.26 2.05
CA PHE A 89 13.51 -10.41 0.93
C PHE A 89 14.37 -11.67 1.05
N PRO A 90 14.55 -12.44 -0.05
CA PRO A 90 15.71 -13.31 -0.19
C PRO A 90 16.95 -12.46 -0.50
N ARG A 91 18.06 -12.80 0.17
CA ARG A 91 19.39 -12.24 -0.05
C ARG A 91 19.93 -12.57 -1.44
N VAL A 92 20.26 -11.54 -2.22
CA VAL A 92 21.23 -11.69 -3.30
C VAL A 92 22.63 -11.49 -2.69
N THR A 93 23.42 -12.56 -2.67
CA THR A 93 24.78 -12.55 -2.15
C THR A 93 25.76 -12.41 -3.32
N SER A 94 26.84 -11.64 -3.10
CA SER A 94 28.13 -11.69 -3.84
C SER A 94 28.17 -10.95 -5.19
N THR A 95 29.24 -10.31 -5.66
CA THR A 95 30.66 -10.23 -5.26
C THR A 95 31.21 -8.91 -5.80
N ALA A 96 32.09 -8.23 -5.06
CA ALA A 96 32.70 -6.98 -5.49
C ALA A 96 33.77 -7.17 -6.59
N SER A 97 33.70 -6.39 -7.67
CA SER A 97 34.88 -5.79 -8.33
C SER A 97 34.43 -4.84 -9.46
N GLY A 98 35.16 -3.74 -9.64
CA GLY A 98 35.10 -2.92 -10.85
C GLY A 98 34.30 -1.63 -10.72
N ALA A 99 34.98 -0.54 -10.38
CA ALA A 99 34.45 0.81 -10.53
C ALA A 99 34.35 1.16 -12.03
N SER A 100 33.13 1.28 -12.56
CA SER A 100 32.88 1.94 -13.84
C SER A 100 31.99 3.16 -13.64
N ARG A 101 32.31 4.24 -14.35
CA ARG A 101 31.65 5.55 -14.30
C ARG A 101 30.15 5.40 -14.56
N PHE A 102 29.34 5.68 -13.53
CA PHE A 102 27.89 5.78 -13.64
C PHE A 102 27.50 6.97 -14.53
N ARG A 103 26.91 6.71 -15.69
CA ARG A 103 26.48 7.74 -16.67
C ARG A 103 24.97 8.06 -16.58
N ASN A 104 24.19 7.42 -15.70
CA ASN A 104 22.76 7.70 -15.51
C ASN A 104 22.37 7.72 -14.02
N PRO A 105 21.78 8.81 -13.50
CA PRO A 105 21.43 8.91 -12.09
C PRO A 105 20.21 8.05 -11.68
N LEU A 106 19.40 7.56 -12.64
CA LEU A 106 18.16 6.81 -12.37
C LEU A 106 18.00 5.57 -13.29
N PRO A 107 18.75 4.48 -13.04
CA PRO A 107 18.59 3.24 -13.80
C PRO A 107 17.18 2.63 -13.73
N ILE A 108 16.37 2.90 -12.69
CA ILE A 108 14.97 2.43 -12.61
C ILE A 108 14.07 2.94 -13.75
N LEU A 109 14.36 4.11 -14.32
CA LEU A 109 13.57 4.67 -15.43
C LEU A 109 13.63 3.78 -16.68
N THR A 110 14.68 2.97 -16.81
CA THR A 110 14.79 2.01 -17.91
C THR A 110 13.90 0.78 -17.68
N CYS A 111 13.57 0.47 -16.43
CA CYS A 111 12.61 -0.57 -16.09
C CYS A 111 11.16 -0.15 -16.37
N LEU A 112 10.89 1.14 -16.52
CA LEU A 112 9.54 1.64 -16.90
C LEU A 112 9.14 1.24 -18.33
N SER A 113 10.07 0.74 -19.14
CA SER A 113 9.73 0.10 -20.41
C SER A 113 9.06 -1.27 -20.23
N ASP A 114 9.18 -1.90 -19.06
CA ASP A 114 8.48 -3.14 -18.73
C ASP A 114 7.01 -2.83 -18.36
N SER A 115 6.08 -3.34 -19.18
CA SER A 115 4.65 -3.17 -18.97
C SER A 115 4.17 -3.75 -17.64
N GLN A 116 4.85 -4.75 -17.08
CA GLN A 116 4.51 -5.32 -15.78
C GLN A 116 4.81 -4.37 -14.64
N LEU A 117 5.93 -3.62 -14.71
CA LEU A 117 6.27 -2.62 -13.71
C LEU A 117 5.30 -1.44 -13.77
N VAL A 118 5.00 -0.95 -14.97
CA VAL A 118 4.07 0.17 -15.16
C VAL A 118 2.68 -0.17 -14.64
N VAL A 119 2.17 -1.35 -14.99
CA VAL A 119 0.84 -1.78 -14.54
C VAL A 119 0.85 -2.02 -13.03
N ALA A 120 1.90 -2.61 -12.45
CA ALA A 120 2.01 -2.76 -11.00
C ALA A 120 1.96 -1.41 -10.27
N LEU A 121 2.69 -0.40 -10.76
CA LEU A 121 2.65 0.96 -10.22
C LEU A 121 1.27 1.60 -10.38
N LEU A 122 0.61 1.41 -11.54
CA LEU A 122 -0.72 1.95 -11.79
C LEU A 122 -1.80 1.30 -10.91
N LEU A 123 -1.71 -0.01 -10.66
CA LEU A 123 -2.59 -0.70 -9.71
C LEU A 123 -2.38 -0.18 -8.28
N GLY A 124 -1.12 -0.02 -7.87
CA GLY A 124 -0.78 0.63 -6.60
C GLY A 124 -1.36 2.04 -6.51
N PHE A 125 -1.19 2.85 -7.54
CA PHE A 125 -1.77 4.19 -7.62
C PHE A 125 -3.29 4.17 -7.41
N ILE A 126 -4.02 3.32 -8.15
CA ILE A 126 -5.48 3.20 -8.03
C ILE A 126 -5.89 2.77 -6.62
N GLN A 127 -5.17 1.81 -6.02
CA GLN A 127 -5.42 1.38 -4.65
C GLN A 127 -5.30 2.54 -3.64
N TYR A 128 -4.25 3.38 -3.77
CA TYR A 128 -4.06 4.51 -2.87
C TYR A 128 -5.00 5.69 -3.15
N VAL A 129 -5.49 5.86 -4.38
CA VAL A 129 -6.62 6.78 -4.68
C VAL A 129 -7.87 6.35 -3.93
N ILE A 130 -8.17 5.04 -3.94
CA ILE A 130 -9.32 4.48 -3.22
C ILE A 130 -9.15 4.66 -1.71
N LEU A 131 -7.97 4.34 -1.17
CA LEU A 131 -7.68 4.46 0.26
C LEU A 131 -7.81 5.90 0.74
N GLY A 132 -7.21 6.86 0.04
CA GLY A 132 -7.35 8.29 0.37
C GLY A 132 -8.79 8.77 0.25
N SER A 133 -9.53 8.27 -0.74
CA SER A 133 -10.96 8.60 -0.86
C SER A 133 -11.76 8.14 0.37
N TYR A 134 -11.43 6.99 0.96
CA TYR A 134 -12.07 6.52 2.19
C TYR A 134 -11.68 7.34 3.41
N ASP A 135 -10.39 7.61 3.61
CA ASP A 135 -9.93 8.33 4.80
C ASP A 135 -10.64 9.68 4.95
N SER A 136 -10.85 10.38 3.84
CA SER A 136 -11.51 11.69 3.79
C SER A 136 -13.04 11.62 3.89
N THR A 137 -13.69 10.60 3.31
CA THR A 137 -15.16 10.60 3.18
C THR A 137 -15.88 9.66 4.14
N LEU A 138 -15.25 8.57 4.58
CA LEU A 138 -15.88 7.58 5.44
C LEU A 138 -16.30 8.17 6.79
N SER A 139 -15.39 8.88 7.45
CA SER A 139 -15.68 9.59 8.72
C SER A 139 -16.80 10.61 8.57
N MET A 140 -16.80 11.32 7.44
CA MET A 140 -17.74 12.39 7.13
C MET A 140 -19.15 11.84 6.90
N GLU A 141 -19.28 10.78 6.10
CA GLU A 141 -20.56 10.09 5.87
C GLU A 141 -21.10 9.42 7.14
N ALA A 142 -20.23 8.78 7.91
CA ALA A 142 -20.57 8.15 9.17
C ALA A 142 -21.16 9.15 10.17
N SER A 143 -20.58 10.35 10.27
CA SER A 143 -21.10 11.39 11.15
C SER A 143 -22.33 12.10 10.57
N GLU A 144 -22.27 12.61 9.33
CA GLU A 144 -23.32 13.49 8.78
C GLU A 144 -24.60 12.73 8.38
N ARG A 145 -24.48 11.52 7.81
CA ARG A 145 -25.66 10.76 7.36
C ARG A 145 -26.23 9.83 8.41
N PHE A 146 -25.37 9.18 9.19
CA PHE A 146 -25.80 8.21 10.20
C PHE A 146 -25.87 8.81 11.61
N GLY A 147 -25.44 10.06 11.80
CA GLY A 147 -25.49 10.72 13.10
C GLY A 147 -24.60 10.05 14.15
N LEU A 148 -23.57 9.32 13.72
CA LEU A 148 -22.72 8.56 14.63
C LEU A 148 -21.90 9.51 15.50
N SER A 149 -21.79 9.17 16.77
CA SER A 149 -20.90 9.84 17.71
C SER A 149 -19.44 9.61 17.32
N PRO A 150 -18.51 10.50 17.70
CA PRO A 150 -17.11 10.42 17.23
C PRO A 150 -16.38 9.13 17.61
N ASP A 151 -16.71 8.55 18.77
CA ASP A 151 -16.21 7.24 19.21
C ASP A 151 -16.71 6.10 18.29
N ALA A 152 -17.97 6.15 17.87
CA ALA A 152 -18.52 5.21 16.90
C ALA A 152 -17.92 5.40 15.49
N VAL A 153 -17.67 6.64 15.07
CA VAL A 153 -16.96 6.95 13.81
C VAL A 153 -15.53 6.42 13.82
N GLY A 154 -14.82 6.51 14.95
CA GLY A 154 -13.52 5.86 15.09
C GLY A 154 -13.61 4.35 15.00
N ALA A 155 -14.61 3.75 15.65
CA ALA A 155 -14.79 2.30 15.71
C ALA A 155 -15.11 1.66 14.36
N ILE A 156 -15.79 2.34 13.42
CA ILE A 156 -16.10 1.76 12.11
C ILE A 156 -14.85 1.44 11.27
N TYR A 157 -13.72 2.14 11.48
CA TYR A 157 -12.45 1.83 10.81
C TYR A 157 -11.90 0.46 11.23
N LEU A 158 -12.28 -0.08 12.40
CA LEU A 158 -11.98 -1.47 12.76
C LEU A 158 -12.62 -2.46 11.79
N GLY A 159 -13.81 -2.12 11.28
CA GLY A 159 -14.49 -2.90 10.24
C GLY A 159 -13.67 -2.98 8.95
N LEU A 160 -12.85 -1.97 8.65
CA LEU A 160 -11.94 -1.99 7.51
C LEU A 160 -10.61 -2.69 7.85
N ALA A 161 -10.02 -2.35 9.00
CA ALA A 161 -8.67 -2.75 9.35
C ALA A 161 -8.55 -4.22 9.82
N ILE A 162 -9.55 -4.75 10.55
CA ILE A 162 -9.54 -6.15 11.01
C ILE A 162 -9.54 -7.13 9.83
N PRO A 163 -10.43 -6.99 8.81
CA PRO A 163 -10.36 -7.85 7.64
C PRO A 163 -9.02 -7.72 6.90
N VAL A 164 -8.46 -6.53 6.77
CA VAL A 164 -7.13 -6.37 6.15
C VAL A 164 -6.08 -7.19 6.89
N LEU A 165 -6.04 -7.09 8.23
CA LEU A 165 -5.09 -7.83 9.06
C LEU A 165 -5.26 -9.35 8.95
N LEU A 166 -6.50 -9.84 8.95
CA LEU A 166 -6.81 -11.27 8.88
C LEU A 166 -6.56 -11.86 7.49
N PHE A 167 -6.90 -11.12 6.44
CA PHE A 167 -6.83 -11.60 5.06
C PHE A 167 -5.51 -11.27 4.35
N ALA A 168 -4.66 -10.39 4.87
CA ALA A 168 -3.37 -10.07 4.25
C ALA A 168 -2.43 -11.29 4.12
N PRO A 169 -2.21 -12.14 5.16
CA PRO A 169 -1.40 -13.36 5.01
C PRO A 169 -2.02 -14.36 4.03
N LEU A 170 -3.36 -14.48 4.05
CA LEU A 170 -4.11 -15.33 3.13
C LEU A 170 -3.96 -14.86 1.68
N ALA A 171 -3.99 -13.53 1.45
CA ALA A 171 -3.77 -12.93 0.15
C ALA A 171 -2.35 -13.20 -0.35
N GLY A 172 -1.33 -13.08 0.51
CA GLY A 172 0.06 -13.44 0.17
C GLY A 172 0.19 -14.90 -0.26
N TRP A 173 -0.31 -15.82 0.56
CA TRP A 173 -0.34 -17.24 0.20
C TRP A 173 -1.09 -17.52 -1.10
N ALA A 174 -2.21 -16.82 -1.34
CA ALA A 174 -3.00 -16.99 -2.56
C ALA A 174 -2.25 -16.47 -3.79
N VAL A 175 -1.51 -15.36 -3.69
CA VAL A 175 -0.67 -14.83 -4.77
C VAL A 175 0.44 -15.80 -5.12
N ASP A 176 1.10 -16.38 -4.11
CA ASP A 176 2.18 -17.35 -4.32
C ASP A 176 1.67 -18.64 -4.98
N ARG A 177 0.48 -19.11 -4.60
CA ARG A 177 -0.08 -20.37 -5.10
C ARG A 177 -0.78 -20.25 -6.45
N TYR A 178 -1.61 -19.21 -6.64
CA TYR A 178 -2.48 -19.05 -7.81
C TYR A 178 -1.95 -18.03 -8.81
N GLY A 179 -0.91 -17.28 -8.44
CA GLY A 179 -0.29 -16.26 -9.25
C GLY A 179 -0.91 -14.87 -9.07
N PRO A 180 -0.10 -13.80 -9.21
CA PRO A 180 -0.52 -12.42 -8.99
C PRO A 180 -1.62 -11.94 -9.95
N ARG A 181 -1.67 -12.42 -11.20
CA ARG A 181 -2.68 -12.03 -12.21
C ARG A 181 -4.09 -12.33 -11.73
N ARG A 182 -4.33 -13.58 -11.31
CA ARG A 182 -5.67 -14.07 -10.94
C ARG A 182 -6.13 -13.40 -9.65
N ILE A 183 -5.25 -13.33 -8.65
CA ILE A 183 -5.60 -12.71 -7.36
C ILE A 183 -5.86 -11.22 -7.52
N ALA A 184 -5.06 -10.48 -8.29
CA ALA A 184 -5.32 -9.07 -8.57
C ALA A 184 -6.67 -8.88 -9.27
N THR A 185 -6.95 -9.66 -10.31
CA THR A 185 -8.20 -9.55 -11.07
C THR A 185 -9.41 -9.85 -10.18
N ILE A 186 -9.36 -10.94 -9.40
CA ILE A 186 -10.44 -11.31 -8.47
C ILE A 186 -10.62 -10.22 -7.39
N GLY A 187 -9.52 -9.72 -6.83
CA GLY A 187 -9.53 -8.66 -5.82
C GLY A 187 -10.23 -7.40 -6.31
N TYR A 188 -9.79 -6.86 -7.46
CA TYR A 188 -10.42 -5.68 -8.05
C TYR A 188 -11.84 -5.93 -8.53
N SER A 189 -12.15 -7.09 -9.11
CA SER A 189 -13.51 -7.44 -9.52
C SER A 189 -14.47 -7.57 -8.32
N CYS A 190 -14.00 -8.06 -7.17
CA CYS A 190 -14.77 -8.10 -5.93
C CYS A 190 -14.92 -6.70 -5.29
N PHE A 191 -13.92 -5.83 -5.48
CA PHE A 191 -13.94 -4.44 -5.04
C PHE A 191 -15.05 -3.61 -5.73
N VAL A 192 -15.38 -3.91 -6.99
CA VAL A 192 -16.41 -3.21 -7.76
C VAL A 192 -17.78 -3.25 -7.08
N PRO A 193 -18.40 -4.43 -6.80
CA PRO A 193 -19.68 -4.47 -6.10
C PRO A 193 -19.58 -4.01 -4.65
N ALA A 194 -18.42 -4.13 -3.99
CA ALA A 194 -18.23 -3.59 -2.64
C ALA A 194 -18.34 -2.06 -2.64
N LEU A 195 -17.67 -1.39 -3.59
CA LEU A 195 -17.72 0.06 -3.80
C LEU A 195 -19.09 0.54 -4.31
N ALA A 196 -19.64 -0.11 -5.33
CA ALA A 196 -20.98 0.23 -5.82
C ALA A 196 -22.05 0.00 -4.73
N GLY A 197 -21.86 -1.02 -3.90
CA GLY A 197 -22.72 -1.32 -2.76
C GLY A 197 -22.80 -0.20 -1.73
N MET A 198 -21.69 0.52 -1.49
CA MET A 198 -21.67 1.71 -0.62
C MET A 198 -22.60 2.83 -1.11
N ALA A 199 -22.93 2.88 -2.41
CA ALA A 199 -23.87 3.85 -2.94
C ALA A 199 -25.33 3.52 -2.60
N ILE A 200 -25.68 2.24 -2.37
CA ILE A 200 -27.07 1.79 -2.22
C ILE A 200 -27.74 2.37 -0.95
N PRO A 201 -27.11 2.32 0.24
CA PRO A 201 -27.68 2.92 1.46
C PRO A 201 -27.91 4.43 1.37
N THR A 202 -27.34 5.12 0.38
CA THR A 202 -27.42 6.58 0.25
C THR A 202 -28.59 7.11 -0.58
N ARG A 203 -29.32 6.24 -1.32
CA ARG A 203 -30.39 6.68 -2.24
C ARG A 203 -31.74 5.97 -2.10
N VAL A 204 -31.79 4.71 -1.69
CA VAL A 204 -32.93 3.84 -2.09
C VAL A 204 -33.82 3.34 -0.94
N TRP A 205 -33.62 3.70 0.33
CA TRP A 205 -34.30 2.99 1.44
C TRP A 205 -35.30 3.78 2.26
N ASP A 206 -36.51 3.21 2.35
CA ASP A 206 -37.46 3.39 3.46
C ASP A 206 -36.91 2.73 4.73
N ASP A 207 -36.92 3.47 5.85
CA ASP A 207 -36.31 3.08 7.14
C ASP A 207 -37.02 1.91 7.87
N THR A 208 -38.01 1.28 7.24
CA THR A 208 -38.96 0.37 7.90
C THR A 208 -38.62 -1.13 7.75
N LEU A 209 -37.85 -1.53 6.73
CA LEU A 209 -37.55 -2.95 6.46
C LEU A 209 -36.07 -3.34 6.63
N PHE A 210 -35.12 -2.42 6.44
CA PHE A 210 -33.68 -2.68 6.62
C PHE A 210 -32.95 -1.49 7.23
N PRO A 211 -32.22 -1.65 8.35
CA PRO A 211 -31.43 -0.56 8.91
C PRO A 211 -30.25 -0.20 7.97
N ARG A 212 -30.11 1.10 7.66
CA ARG A 212 -29.11 1.60 6.69
C ARG A 212 -27.66 1.33 7.12
N PHE A 213 -27.38 1.43 8.42
CA PHE A 213 -26.02 1.35 8.98
C PHE A 213 -25.39 -0.06 8.91
N PRO A 214 -26.05 -1.17 9.32
CA PRO A 214 -25.46 -2.50 9.24
C PRO A 214 -25.06 -2.93 7.82
N ILE A 215 -25.81 -2.50 6.79
CA ILE A 215 -25.47 -2.85 5.41
C ILE A 215 -24.30 -2.01 4.90
N PHE A 216 -24.26 -0.72 5.23
CA PHE A 216 -23.08 0.12 5.00
C PHE A 216 -21.84 -0.46 5.66
N PHE A 217 -21.95 -0.89 6.93
CA PHE A 217 -20.85 -1.53 7.65
C PHE A 217 -20.46 -2.90 7.04
N GLY A 218 -21.43 -3.69 6.56
CA GLY A 218 -21.16 -4.94 5.85
C GLY A 218 -20.34 -4.73 4.58
N PHE A 219 -20.70 -3.71 3.78
CA PHE A 219 -19.88 -3.33 2.61
C PHE A 219 -18.51 -2.81 3.03
N LEU A 220 -18.39 -2.06 4.12
CA LEU A 220 -17.11 -1.59 4.67
C LEU A 220 -16.18 -2.75 5.02
N VAL A 221 -16.71 -3.79 5.67
CA VAL A 221 -15.96 -5.01 6.00
C VAL A 221 -15.52 -5.73 4.72
N LEU A 222 -16.39 -5.82 3.72
CA LEU A 222 -16.05 -6.40 2.43
C LEU A 222 -14.92 -5.61 1.74
N GLN A 223 -14.91 -4.27 1.82
CA GLN A 223 -13.80 -3.47 1.32
C GLN A 223 -12.48 -3.88 1.96
N GLY A 224 -12.45 -4.13 3.27
CA GLY A 224 -11.22 -4.54 3.96
C GLY A 224 -10.65 -5.85 3.41
N VAL A 225 -11.51 -6.80 3.08
CA VAL A 225 -11.11 -8.05 2.39
C VAL A 225 -10.54 -7.75 1.00
N CYS A 226 -11.20 -6.89 0.22
CA CYS A 226 -10.72 -6.51 -1.12
C CYS A 226 -9.37 -5.80 -1.09
N VAL A 227 -9.16 -4.88 -0.12
CA VAL A 227 -7.87 -4.19 0.09
C VAL A 227 -6.75 -5.20 0.33
N ALA A 228 -6.98 -6.20 1.19
CA ALA A 228 -5.99 -7.25 1.45
C ALA A 228 -5.59 -7.98 0.15
N LEU A 229 -6.57 -8.41 -0.65
CA LEU A 229 -6.33 -9.14 -1.90
C LEU A 229 -5.56 -8.33 -2.96
N VAL A 230 -5.78 -7.02 -3.01
CA VAL A 230 -5.19 -6.14 -4.02
C VAL A 230 -3.79 -5.63 -3.62
N SER A 231 -3.48 -5.57 -2.32
CA SER A 231 -2.22 -5.00 -1.81
C SER A 231 -0.95 -5.77 -2.19
N THR A 232 -1.04 -7.09 -2.39
CA THR A 232 0.13 -7.97 -2.60
C THR A 232 0.57 -8.13 -4.05
N PRO A 233 -0.32 -8.37 -5.03
CA PRO A 233 0.08 -8.67 -6.40
C PRO A 233 0.97 -7.62 -7.09
N GLY A 234 0.70 -6.33 -6.84
CA GLY A 234 1.45 -5.22 -7.44
C GLY A 234 2.91 -5.20 -7.01
N VAL A 235 3.16 -5.32 -5.70
CA VAL A 235 4.52 -5.31 -5.13
C VAL A 235 5.33 -6.50 -5.64
N VAL A 236 4.73 -7.70 -5.68
CA VAL A 236 5.37 -8.91 -6.21
C VAL A 236 5.76 -8.73 -7.67
N LYS A 237 4.88 -8.18 -8.51
CA LYS A 237 5.17 -7.93 -9.93
C LYS A 237 6.22 -6.84 -10.15
N ALA A 238 6.15 -5.74 -9.41
CA ALA A 238 7.13 -4.66 -9.48
C ALA A 238 8.53 -5.16 -9.13
N LYS A 239 8.65 -5.97 -8.06
CA LYS A 239 9.91 -6.62 -7.67
C LYS A 239 10.44 -7.53 -8.78
N GLN A 240 9.62 -8.45 -9.28
CA GLN A 240 10.03 -9.39 -10.33
C GLN A 240 10.47 -8.67 -11.62
N ALA A 241 9.80 -7.59 -12.01
CA ALA A 241 10.17 -6.81 -13.19
C ALA A 241 11.56 -6.18 -13.03
N VAL A 242 11.85 -5.63 -11.85
CA VAL A 242 13.15 -5.02 -11.56
C VAL A 242 14.25 -6.06 -11.44
N GLU A 243 14.00 -7.22 -10.81
CA GLU A 243 14.96 -8.33 -10.75
C GLU A 243 15.35 -8.80 -12.15
N ARG A 244 14.37 -9.00 -13.05
CA ARG A 244 14.63 -9.37 -14.45
C ARG A 244 15.45 -8.32 -15.20
N ALA A 245 15.15 -7.03 -15.01
CA ALA A 245 15.90 -5.96 -15.65
C ALA A 245 17.36 -5.93 -15.19
N VAL A 246 17.59 -6.18 -13.89
CA VAL A 246 18.93 -6.27 -13.29
C VAL A 246 19.69 -7.49 -13.83
N GLU A 247 19.05 -8.65 -13.92
CA GLU A 247 19.64 -9.88 -14.48
C GLU A 247 19.98 -9.74 -15.96
N ALA A 248 19.12 -9.09 -16.74
CA ALA A 248 19.32 -8.92 -18.18
C ALA A 248 20.46 -7.95 -18.51
N ASN A 249 20.70 -6.91 -17.67
CA ASN A 249 21.75 -5.93 -17.88
C ASN A 249 22.54 -5.60 -16.59
N PRO A 250 23.33 -6.54 -16.03
CA PRO A 250 24.01 -6.33 -14.75
C PRO A 250 24.97 -5.13 -14.77
N ALA A 251 25.61 -4.88 -15.93
CA ALA A 251 26.54 -3.78 -16.13
C ALA A 251 25.89 -2.39 -15.99
N ARG A 252 24.58 -2.26 -16.25
CA ARG A 252 23.86 -0.97 -16.22
C ARG A 252 23.36 -0.60 -14.82
N PHE A 253 23.00 -1.59 -14.01
CA PHE A 253 22.51 -1.41 -12.64
C PHE A 253 23.64 -1.40 -11.60
N GLY A 254 24.79 -2.00 -11.95
CA GLY A 254 25.95 -2.08 -11.07
C GLY A 254 25.72 -2.97 -9.84
N PRO A 255 26.70 -3.04 -8.92
CA PRO A 255 26.66 -3.94 -7.76
C PRO A 255 25.57 -3.60 -6.72
N ARG A 256 24.81 -2.51 -6.94
CA ARG A 256 23.78 -1.99 -6.03
C ARG A 256 22.35 -2.29 -6.48
N GLY A 257 22.15 -2.77 -7.72
CA GLY A 257 20.83 -3.03 -8.29
C GLY A 257 19.93 -1.79 -8.37
N ALA A 258 18.63 -1.99 -8.63
CA ALA A 258 17.61 -0.93 -8.67
C ALA A 258 16.46 -1.09 -7.67
N MET A 259 16.58 -2.01 -6.69
CA MET A 259 15.50 -2.30 -5.74
C MET A 259 15.13 -1.10 -4.86
N GLY A 260 16.10 -0.39 -4.28
CA GLY A 260 15.81 0.82 -3.50
C GLY A 260 15.13 1.94 -4.31
N GLN A 261 15.45 2.04 -5.61
CA GLN A 261 14.80 2.99 -6.51
C GLN A 261 13.36 2.58 -6.85
N MET A 262 13.10 1.27 -6.97
CA MET A 262 11.75 0.73 -7.16
C MET A 262 10.84 1.09 -6.00
N PHE A 263 11.29 0.88 -4.77
CA PHE A 263 10.53 1.24 -3.58
C PHE A 263 10.31 2.76 -3.48
N GLY A 264 11.33 3.57 -3.74
CA GLY A 264 11.17 5.03 -3.77
C GLY A 264 10.14 5.49 -4.80
N LEU A 265 10.13 4.86 -5.98
CA LEU A 265 9.13 5.12 -7.02
C LEU A 265 7.73 4.65 -6.59
N ASN A 266 7.62 3.47 -5.97
CA ASN A 266 6.35 2.97 -5.43
C ASN A 266 5.77 3.94 -4.40
N THR A 267 6.59 4.40 -3.44
CA THR A 267 6.17 5.39 -2.44
C THR A 267 5.70 6.69 -3.09
N LEU A 268 6.43 7.21 -4.08
CA LEU A 268 6.03 8.43 -4.80
C LEU A 268 4.66 8.25 -5.47
N VAL A 269 4.44 7.11 -6.11
CA VAL A 269 3.17 6.79 -6.77
C VAL A 269 2.04 6.63 -5.74
N SER A 270 2.28 5.92 -4.64
CA SER A 270 1.34 5.75 -3.53
C SER A 270 0.95 7.07 -2.89
N SER A 271 1.91 7.94 -2.56
CA SER A 271 1.65 9.27 -2.00
C SER A 271 0.86 10.15 -2.98
N SER A 272 1.16 10.06 -4.28
CA SER A 272 0.39 10.76 -5.32
C SER A 272 -1.06 10.26 -5.38
N GLY A 273 -1.26 8.95 -5.23
CA GLY A 273 -2.59 8.34 -5.16
C GLY A 273 -3.40 8.85 -3.97
N LEU A 274 -2.81 8.87 -2.77
CA LEU A 274 -3.46 9.41 -1.56
C LEU A 274 -3.86 10.88 -1.73
N LEU A 275 -2.95 11.71 -2.27
CA LEU A 275 -3.21 13.13 -2.51
C LEU A 275 -4.39 13.32 -3.47
N ILE A 276 -4.35 12.64 -4.62
CA ILE A 276 -5.38 12.75 -5.66
C ILE A 276 -6.71 12.18 -5.15
N GLY A 277 -6.69 11.04 -4.44
CA GLY A 277 -7.87 10.42 -3.86
C GLY A 277 -8.58 11.32 -2.87
N ASN A 278 -7.86 11.88 -1.89
CA ASN A 278 -8.41 12.82 -0.90
C ASN A 278 -9.04 14.06 -1.54
N TYR A 279 -8.40 14.62 -2.57
CA TYR A 279 -8.92 15.80 -3.25
C TYR A 279 -10.13 15.47 -4.14
N TRP A 280 -10.03 14.39 -4.92
CA TRP A 280 -11.09 13.90 -5.80
C TRP A 280 -12.35 13.56 -5.01
N SER A 281 -12.21 12.84 -3.90
CA SER A 281 -13.32 12.42 -3.06
C SER A 281 -14.04 13.61 -2.44
N ALA A 282 -13.29 14.59 -1.91
CA ALA A 282 -13.86 15.81 -1.36
C ALA A 282 -14.65 16.60 -2.43
N ALA A 283 -14.06 16.79 -3.62
CA ALA A 283 -14.70 17.52 -4.72
C ALA A 283 -15.95 16.81 -5.27
N MET A 284 -15.88 15.49 -5.50
CA MET A 284 -17.02 14.72 -5.99
C MET A 284 -18.14 14.63 -4.96
N ARG A 285 -17.81 14.43 -3.68
CA ARG A 285 -18.80 14.41 -2.59
C ARG A 285 -19.56 15.72 -2.52
N ALA A 286 -18.86 16.86 -2.54
CA ALA A 286 -19.46 18.18 -2.50
C ALA A 286 -20.35 18.49 -3.72
N SER A 287 -19.94 18.06 -4.92
CA SER A 287 -20.61 18.43 -6.17
C SER A 287 -21.74 17.48 -6.56
N CYS A 288 -21.56 16.17 -6.37
CA CYS A 288 -22.44 15.14 -6.92
C CYS A 288 -22.91 14.11 -5.88
N GLY A 289 -22.43 14.20 -4.64
CA GLY A 289 -22.75 13.31 -3.54
C GLY A 289 -21.95 12.00 -3.52
N TYR A 290 -22.05 11.30 -2.39
CA TYR A 290 -21.29 10.09 -2.09
C TYR A 290 -21.54 8.91 -3.05
N TRP A 291 -22.76 8.81 -3.58
CA TRP A 291 -23.12 7.74 -4.52
C TRP A 291 -22.27 7.80 -5.79
N LEU A 292 -22.08 9.00 -6.38
CA LEU A 292 -21.34 9.14 -7.63
C LEU A 292 -19.85 8.97 -7.39
N LEU A 293 -19.36 9.42 -6.23
CA LEU A 293 -18.01 9.12 -5.78
C LEU A 293 -17.80 7.59 -5.74
N SER A 294 -18.68 6.86 -5.06
CA SER A 294 -18.58 5.40 -4.92
C SER A 294 -18.59 4.68 -6.27
N VAL A 295 -19.46 5.11 -7.20
CA VAL A 295 -19.50 4.57 -8.57
C VAL A 295 -18.24 4.93 -9.37
N SER A 296 -17.69 6.14 -9.21
CA SER A 296 -16.45 6.54 -9.89
C SER A 296 -15.25 5.70 -9.45
N LEU A 297 -15.15 5.39 -8.15
CA LEU A 297 -14.12 4.50 -7.61
C LEU A 297 -14.33 3.06 -8.08
N ALA A 298 -15.58 2.60 -8.15
CA ALA A 298 -15.90 1.29 -8.73
C ALA A 298 -15.47 1.19 -10.20
N ALA A 299 -15.66 2.26 -10.99
CA ALA A 299 -15.19 2.31 -12.38
C ALA A 299 -13.66 2.22 -12.48
N LEU A 300 -12.91 2.86 -11.57
CA LEU A 300 -11.45 2.70 -11.49
C LEU A 300 -11.06 1.24 -11.19
N CYS A 301 -11.80 0.54 -10.33
CA CYS A 301 -11.58 -0.88 -10.07
C CYS A 301 -11.85 -1.77 -11.29
N VAL A 302 -12.84 -1.44 -12.13
CA VAL A 302 -13.07 -2.15 -13.40
C VAL A 302 -11.86 -2.00 -14.32
N VAL A 303 -11.34 -0.78 -14.45
CA VAL A 303 -10.12 -0.51 -15.25
C VAL A 303 -8.93 -1.28 -14.67
N ALA A 304 -8.74 -1.24 -13.35
CA ALA A 304 -7.68 -1.98 -12.66
C ALA A 304 -7.76 -3.49 -12.89
N ALA A 305 -8.97 -4.08 -12.80
CA ALA A 305 -9.18 -5.49 -13.10
C ALA A 305 -8.82 -5.83 -14.55
N GLY A 306 -9.20 -4.98 -15.51
CA GLY A 306 -8.85 -5.14 -16.93
C GLY A 306 -7.35 -5.04 -17.19
N LEU A 307 -6.66 -4.11 -16.54
CA LEU A 307 -5.20 -3.95 -16.62
C LEU A 307 -4.46 -5.14 -16.01
N ALA A 308 -4.90 -5.59 -14.83
CA ALA A 308 -4.34 -6.76 -14.17
C ALA A 308 -4.52 -8.01 -15.06
N TRP A 309 -5.70 -8.20 -15.65
CA TRP A 309 -5.96 -9.33 -16.52
C TRP A 309 -5.15 -9.29 -17.82
N SER A 310 -4.94 -8.11 -18.42
CA SER A 310 -4.29 -7.99 -19.73
C SER A 310 -2.76 -8.04 -19.65
N PHE A 311 -2.14 -7.44 -18.62
CA PHE A 311 -0.69 -7.24 -18.59
C PHE A 311 0.07 -8.12 -17.59
N PHE A 312 -0.58 -8.65 -16.54
CA PHE A 312 0.11 -9.59 -15.66
C PHE A 312 0.20 -10.95 -16.34
N SER A 313 1.42 -11.43 -16.60
CA SER A 313 1.63 -12.82 -17.05
C SER A 313 1.45 -13.82 -15.90
N ASP A 314 0.92 -15.01 -16.17
CA ASP A 314 0.84 -16.09 -15.18
C ASP A 314 2.23 -16.70 -14.96
N LEU A 315 2.53 -17.12 -13.72
CA LEU A 315 3.80 -17.78 -13.36
C LEU A 315 4.03 -19.10 -14.14
N LYS A 316 2.96 -19.68 -14.71
CA LYS A 316 2.95 -20.98 -15.37
C LYS A 316 3.43 -20.95 -16.82
N ASP A 317 3.36 -19.80 -17.48
CA ASP A 317 3.76 -19.66 -18.90
C ASP A 317 5.28 -19.67 -19.13
N ARG A 318 6.07 -19.65 -18.04
CA ARG A 318 7.52 -19.41 -18.11
C ARG A 318 8.40 -20.64 -17.92
N LYS A 319 7.83 -21.84 -17.75
CA LYS A 319 8.61 -23.09 -17.89
C LYS A 319 8.85 -23.49 -19.34
N SER A 320 8.23 -22.81 -20.31
CA SER A 320 8.25 -23.19 -21.74
C SER A 320 8.97 -22.22 -22.68
N ASP A 321 9.26 -20.98 -22.27
CA ASP A 321 9.87 -19.99 -23.18
C ASP A 321 11.35 -19.74 -22.84
N PRO A 322 12.30 -20.17 -23.70
CA PRO A 322 13.67 -19.67 -23.62
C PRO A 322 13.71 -18.17 -23.97
N PRO A 323 14.68 -17.41 -23.43
CA PRO A 323 14.76 -15.97 -23.67
C PRO A 323 15.02 -15.68 -25.15
N SER A 324 14.01 -15.15 -25.85
CA SER A 324 14.19 -14.55 -27.17
C SER A 324 14.92 -13.22 -27.02
N VAL A 325 16.23 -13.26 -27.24
CA VAL A 325 17.09 -12.10 -27.38
C VAL A 325 16.70 -11.42 -28.70
N SER A 326 15.89 -10.35 -28.67
CA SER A 326 15.87 -9.40 -29.78
C SER A 326 16.97 -8.37 -29.55
N SER A 327 18.12 -8.64 -30.15
CA SER A 327 19.17 -7.66 -30.40
C SER A 327 18.59 -6.48 -31.16
N VAL A 328 18.60 -5.30 -30.56
CA VAL A 328 18.53 -4.05 -31.32
C VAL A 328 19.79 -3.27 -30.97
N VAL A 329 20.64 -3.21 -31.99
CA VAL A 329 21.85 -2.40 -32.16
C VAL A 329 21.52 -0.92 -32.04
#